data_AF-A0A2E7EJH9-F1
#
_entry.id   AF-A0A2E7EJH9-F1
#
_cell.length_a   1.000
_cell.length_b   1.000
_cell.length_c   1.000
_cell.angle_alpha   90.00
_cell.angle_beta   90.00
_cell.angle_gamma   90.00
#
_symmetry.space_group_name_H-M   'P 1'
#
loop_
_entity.id
_entity.type
_entity.pdbx_description
1 polymer ?
#
loop_
_entity_poly.entity_id
_entity_poly.type
_entity_poly.pdbx_seq_one_letter_code
_entity_poly.pdbx_strand_id
1 'polypeptide(L)' 'MYAGRLAWEKGLLVLTQAFAKCVSKIPDAQLLIAGEGPIEKSVRDLIAELGISENTKRLGDQNSPTAWLLKAT' A
#
# COMPACT_ATOMS: atom_id res chain seq x y z
N MET A 1 0.53 4.85 -5.48
CA MET A 1 0.97 5.21 -4.10
C MET A 1 -0.24 5.68 -3.30
N TYR A 2 -0.27 5.36 -2.02
CA TYR A 2 -1.27 5.81 -1.05
C TYR A 2 -0.56 6.51 0.11
N ALA A 3 -1.07 7.66 0.54
CA ALA A 3 -0.60 8.36 1.73
C ALA A 3 -1.81 8.82 2.55
N GLY A 4 -1.91 8.39 3.80
CA GLY A 4 -3.01 8.76 4.69
C GLY A 4 -3.20 7.80 5.85
N ARG A 5 -4.13 8.14 6.75
CA ARG A 5 -4.50 7.27 7.88
C ARG A 5 -5.06 5.95 7.38
N LEU A 6 -4.55 4.84 7.88
CA LEU A 6 -5.04 3.50 7.56
C LEU A 6 -6.33 3.26 8.36
N ALA A 7 -7.44 3.76 7.82
CA ALA A 7 -8.77 3.64 8.38
C ALA A 7 -9.78 3.16 7.31
N TRP A 8 -10.87 2.54 7.75
CA TRP A 8 -11.88 1.92 6.87
C TRP A 8 -12.45 2.91 5.85
N GLU A 9 -12.76 4.12 6.28
CA GLU A 9 -13.34 5.19 5.47
C GLU A 9 -12.40 5.73 4.38
N LYS A 10 -11.12 5.35 4.40
CA LYS A 10 -10.13 5.74 3.38
C LYS A 10 -10.03 4.75 2.22
N GLY A 11 -10.80 3.66 2.24
CA GLY A 11 -10.93 2.75 1.11
C GLY A 11 -9.65 1.96 0.77
N LEU A 12 -8.68 1.86 1.67
CA LEU A 12 -7.40 1.22 1.39
C LEU A 12 -7.54 -0.26 1.02
N LEU A 13 -8.50 -0.98 1.60
CA LEU A 13 -8.78 -2.37 1.22
C LEU A 13 -9.27 -2.50 -0.22
N VAL A 14 -10.08 -1.55 -0.69
CA VAL A 14 -10.55 -1.49 -2.07
C VAL A 14 -9.38 -1.21 -3.01
N LEU A 15 -8.49 -0.29 -2.62
CA LEU A 15 -7.26 -0.01 -3.37
C LEU A 15 -6.38 -1.26 -3.49
N THR A 16 -6.19 -2.02 -2.40
CA THR A 16 -5.40 -3.26 -2.40
C THR A 16 -5.99 -4.31 -3.36
N GLN A 17 -7.31 -4.51 -3.35
CA GLN A 17 -7.97 -5.44 -4.28
C GLN A 17 -7.84 -4.97 -5.75
N ALA A 18 -8.01 -3.67 -6.01
CA ALA A 18 -7.84 -3.13 -7.35
C ALA A 18 -6.40 -3.29 -7.82
N PHE A 19 -5.41 -3.06 -6.94
CA PHE A 19 -4.01 -3.19 -7.26
C PHE A 19 -3.61 -4.63 -7.60
N ALA A 20 -4.18 -5.65 -6.96
CA ALA A 20 -3.95 -7.04 -7.36
C ALA A 20 -4.34 -7.33 -8.82
N LYS A 21 -5.39 -6.67 -9.33
CA LYS A 21 -5.78 -6.75 -10.76
C LYS A 21 -4.81 -5.99 -11.67
N CYS A 22 -4.08 -5.01 -11.14
CA CYS A 22 -3.01 -4.34 -11.88
C CYS A 22 -1.78 -5.24 -11.97
N VAL A 23 -1.37 -5.87 -10.86
CA VAL A 23 -0.21 -6.77 -10.81
C VAL A 23 -0.37 -7.94 -11.79
N SER A 24 -1.59 -8.47 -11.98
CA SER A 24 -1.83 -9.54 -12.96
C SER A 24 -1.60 -9.13 -14.42
N LYS A 25 -1.60 -7.82 -14.71
CA LYS A 25 -1.34 -7.26 -16.06
C LYS A 25 0.05 -6.62 -16.17
N ILE A 26 0.59 -6.13 -15.06
CA ILE A 26 1.84 -5.38 -14.94
C ILE A 26 2.58 -5.97 -13.73
N PRO A 27 3.30 -7.10 -13.90
CA PRO A 27 3.88 -7.86 -12.79
C PRO A 27 4.92 -7.08 -11.96
N ASP A 28 5.52 -6.05 -12.55
CA ASP A 28 6.51 -5.15 -11.95
C ASP A 28 5.87 -3.94 -11.23
N ALA A 29 4.55 -3.78 -11.27
CA ALA A 29 3.86 -2.70 -10.59
C ALA A 29 4.14 -2.72 -9.07
N GLN A 30 4.34 -1.55 -8.48
CA GLN A 30 4.64 -1.38 -7.06
C GLN A 30 3.61 -0.44 -6.38
N LEU A 31 3.13 -0.84 -5.20
CA LEU A 31 2.25 -0.04 -4.35
C LEU A 31 2.98 0.38 -3.08
N LEU A 32 3.31 1.68 -3.02
CA LEU A 32 3.78 2.33 -1.80
C LEU A 32 2.61 2.76 -0.92
N ILE A 33 2.62 2.37 0.36
CA ILE A 33 1.62 2.73 1.37
C ILE A 33 2.31 3.47 2.51
N ALA A 34 2.00 4.75 2.69
CA ALA A 34 2.50 5.59 3.78
C ALA A 34 1.37 5.96 4.75
N GLY A 35 1.64 5.83 6.04
CA GLY A 35 0.71 6.13 7.13
C GLY A 35 0.42 4.94 8.03
N GLU A 36 -0.34 5.22 9.09
CA GLU A 36 -0.64 4.28 10.16
C GLU A 36 -2.12 4.30 10.50
N GLY A 37 -2.61 3.26 11.17
CA GLY A 37 -3.98 3.25 11.67
C GLY A 37 -4.57 1.89 12.05
N PRO A 38 -5.84 1.89 12.49
CA PRO A 38 -6.47 0.71 13.08
C PRO A 38 -6.63 -0.48 12.11
N ILE A 39 -6.64 -0.27 10.79
CA ILE A 39 -6.83 -1.37 9.82
C ILE A 39 -5.52 -1.98 9.29
N GLU A 40 -4.39 -1.65 9.89
CA GLU A 40 -3.08 -2.15 9.45
C GLU A 40 -2.98 -3.66 9.33
N LYS A 41 -3.52 -4.39 10.31
CA LYS A 41 -3.54 -5.85 10.27
C LYS A 41 -4.40 -6.33 9.10
N SER A 42 -5.61 -5.79 8.93
CA SER A 42 -6.52 -6.18 7.85
C SER A 42 -5.91 -5.94 6.47
N VAL A 43 -5.21 -4.82 6.28
CA VAL A 43 -4.53 -4.50 5.01
C VAL A 43 -3.38 -5.48 4.76
N ARG A 44 -2.57 -5.78 5.78
CA ARG A 44 -1.46 -6.74 5.67
C ARG A 44 -1.95 -8.15 5.35
N ASP A 45 -3.00 -8.60 6.03
CA ASP A 45 -3.59 -9.93 5.82
C ASP A 45 -4.14 -10.03 4.38
N LEU A 46 -4.82 -8.99 3.88
CA LEU A 46 -5.32 -8.94 2.51
C LEU A 46 -4.21 -8.93 1.45
N ILE A 47 -3.11 -8.21 1.68
CA ILE A 47 -1.94 -8.20 0.79
C ILE A 47 -1.35 -9.62 0.67
N ALA A 48 -1.27 -10.34 1.79
CA ALA A 48 -0.77 -11.71 1.83
C ALA A 48 -1.73 -12.67 1.11
N GLU A 49 -3.04 -12.56 1.38
CA GLU A 49 -4.08 -13.36 0.75
C GLU A 49 -4.09 -13.20 -0.79
N LEU A 50 -3.90 -11.98 -1.27
CA LEU A 50 -3.85 -11.67 -2.71
C LEU A 50 -2.50 -12.00 -3.36
N GLY A 51 -1.50 -12.46 -2.60
CA GLY A 51 -0.19 -12.84 -3.13
C GLY A 51 0.65 -11.69 -3.68
N ILE A 52 0.37 -10.44 -3.29
CA ILE A 52 1.01 -9.21 -3.82
C ILE A 52 1.98 -8.58 -2.81
N SER A 53 2.54 -9.39 -1.90
CA SER A 53 3.46 -8.92 -0.86
C SER A 53 4.72 -8.30 -1.46
N GLU A 54 5.31 -8.92 -2.49
CA GLU A 54 6.51 -8.43 -3.18
C GLU A 54 6.23 -7.16 -4.03
N ASN A 55 4.96 -6.90 -4.34
CA ASN A 55 4.50 -5.72 -5.08
C ASN A 55 4.09 -4.57 -4.15
N THR A 56 4.15 -4.75 -2.83
CA THR A 56 3.63 -3.78 -1.88
C THR A 56 4.67 -3.42 -0.83
N LYS A 57 4.97 -2.12 -0.71
CA LYS A 57 5.93 -1.63 0.27
C LYS A 57 5.28 -0.64 1.21
N ARG A 58 5.30 -0.98 2.49
CA ARG A 58 4.93 -0.03 3.55
C ARG A 58 6.11 0.88 3.85
N LEU A 59 5.80 2.16 3.90
CA LEU A 59 6.72 3.19 4.33
C LEU A 59 6.42 3.42 5.82
N GLY A 60 7.38 3.07 6.69
CA GLY A 60 7.27 3.23 8.14
C GLY A 60 7.23 4.70 8.60
N ASP A 61 7.39 4.93 9.91
CA ASP A 61 7.23 6.24 10.56
C ASP A 61 8.04 7.35 9.85
N GLN A 62 7.33 8.37 9.36
CA GLN A 62 7.83 9.35 8.40
C GLN A 62 7.64 10.77 8.91
N ASN A 63 8.62 11.22 9.69
CA ASN A 63 8.82 12.63 9.99
C ASN A 63 9.34 13.46 8.78
N SER A 64 9.28 12.94 7.54
CA SER A 64 9.66 13.73 6.36
C SER A 64 8.99 13.25 5.05
N PRO A 65 8.01 14.01 4.53
CA PRO A 65 7.32 13.71 3.27
C PRO A 65 8.22 13.67 2.02
N THR A 66 9.37 14.34 2.06
CA THR A 66 10.31 14.43 0.94
C THR A 66 11.07 13.14 0.68
N ALA A 67 11.31 12.31 1.72
CA ALA A 67 12.14 11.11 1.62
C ALA A 67 11.52 9.98 0.79
N TRP A 68 10.19 9.96 0.62
CA TRP A 68 9.50 8.95 -0.19
C TRP A 68 9.14 9.43 -1.59
N LEU A 69 8.93 10.73 -1.80
CA LEU A 69 8.70 11.29 -3.15
C LEU A 69 9.87 10.97 -4.08
N LEU A 70 11.11 10.98 -3.57
CA LEU A 70 12.31 10.62 -4.31
C LEU A 70 12.45 9.11 -4.62
N LYS A 71 11.65 8.25 -3.98
CA LYS A 71 11.66 6.78 -4.20
C LYS A 71 10.59 6.31 -5.19
N ALA A 72 9.79 7.23 -5.72
CA ALA A 72 8.69 6.94 -6.64
C ALA A 72 9.03 7.19 -8.13
N THR A 73 10.27 7.57 -8.42
CA THR A 73 10.89 7.66 -9.76
C THR A 73 11.79 6.47 -10.02
#